data_AF-A0A9W3AS16-F1
#
_entry.id   AF-A0A9W3AS16-F1
#
_cell.length_a   1.000
_cell.length_b   1.000
_cell.length_c   1.000
_cell.angle_alpha   90.00
_cell.angle_beta   90.00
_cell.angle_gamma   90.00
#
_symmetry.space_group_name_H-M   'P 1'
#
loop_
_entity.id
_entity.type
_entity.pdbx_description
1 polymer ?
#
loop_
_entity_poly.entity_id
_entity_poly.type
_entity_poly.pdbx_seq_one_letter_code
_entity_poly.pdbx_strand_id
1 'polypeptide(L)'
;MFSFIMTVLLLLLFNDQFFVNCWSNSFFSEQLFTNTSDANSLLLISFDGFRWDYIQSRRAKTPNFDRIISEGVTVQRGLKNAFVTKTFPNHYTLVTGMWEESHGIVGNQMYDPHLNQVFTPENISANSDPAWFDVGAEPIWVTNHLQKKGKSGVCMWVGGGAPVKKVHPDIFIPYNESFDDYNKIDTVVKWFSDDNPINLGLIYFDQPDAYGHKFGPDSSNVTEMIEHLDAVVGYLLEQLNKTSLLQKMNIILTSDHGFTNTPANKVIHLDKYVNSSLYNVSAFSPVALIWPLKGHFDTVYNGLKEGEAIDGNFSVYKKEDIPEYFHYKNNVRISPIIAVADDTYSFGTKEYPYPEHELGNHGYNNSLQDMHPFFIAMGPSFKKNFSVETFNSVDIYPLLCHLLHLTPAPNNGSLDIVSQLLIEEPTKIAVITLVTYILCISLILIVAGVFSAATIYYWNRSKYSLYTSLTSSESPLHLES
;
A
#
# COMPACT_ATOMS: atom_id res chain seq x y z
N MET A 1 22.08 -54.66 25.31
CA MET A 1 21.67 -53.32 25.80
C MET A 1 22.05 -52.20 24.83
N PHE A 2 23.31 -52.11 24.38
CA PHE A 2 23.75 -51.12 23.38
C PHE A 2 22.97 -51.18 22.05
N SER A 3 22.66 -52.39 21.57
CA SER A 3 21.87 -52.59 20.35
C SER A 3 20.43 -52.05 20.46
N PHE A 4 19.77 -52.20 21.61
CA PHE A 4 18.40 -51.69 21.81
C PHE A 4 18.36 -50.16 21.84
N ILE A 5 19.37 -49.52 22.43
CA ILE A 5 19.49 -48.05 22.48
C ILE A 5 19.79 -47.48 21.08
N MET A 6 20.64 -48.16 20.29
CA MET A 6 20.90 -47.78 18.89
C MET A 6 19.65 -47.94 18.02
N THR A 7 18.85 -48.99 18.21
CA THR A 7 17.60 -49.19 17.47
C THR A 7 16.55 -48.13 17.84
N VAL A 8 16.45 -47.73 19.11
CA VAL A 8 15.54 -46.65 19.55
C VAL A 8 15.99 -45.28 19.00
N LEU A 9 17.29 -44.98 19.01
CA LEU A 9 17.84 -43.75 18.43
C LEU A 9 17.66 -43.69 16.90
N LEU A 10 17.82 -44.81 16.19
CA LEU A 10 17.56 -44.90 14.75
C LEU A 10 16.06 -44.77 14.43
N LEU A 11 15.17 -45.36 15.23
CA LEU A 11 13.72 -45.20 15.05
C LEU A 11 13.23 -43.77 15.32
N LEU A 12 13.91 -43.01 16.19
CA LEU A 12 13.63 -41.60 16.44
C LEU A 12 14.17 -40.66 15.34
N LEU A 13 15.19 -41.07 14.58
CA LEU A 13 15.79 -40.29 13.49
C LEU A 13 15.13 -40.51 12.12
N PHE A 14 14.31 -41.57 11.96
CA PHE A 14 13.73 -41.95 10.66
C PHE A 14 12.20 -41.86 10.61
N ASN A 15 11.54 -41.29 11.61
CA ASN A 15 10.08 -41.28 11.69
C ASN A 15 9.49 -39.87 11.89
N ASP A 16 9.99 -38.91 11.11
CA ASP A 16 9.56 -37.50 11.12
C ASP A 16 8.05 -37.33 10.84
N GLN A 17 7.40 -38.29 10.18
CA GLN A 17 5.97 -38.20 9.84
C GLN A 17 5.01 -38.72 10.94
N PHE A 18 5.48 -39.51 11.90
CA PHE A 18 4.60 -40.12 12.90
C PHE A 18 4.38 -39.21 14.13
N PHE A 19 5.39 -38.43 14.52
CA PHE A 19 5.27 -37.49 15.65
C PHE A 19 4.46 -36.23 15.30
N VAL A 20 4.49 -35.78 14.04
CA VAL A 20 3.74 -34.61 13.56
C VAL A 20 2.22 -34.81 13.63
N ASN A 21 1.73 -36.06 13.48
CA ASN A 21 0.30 -36.35 13.47
C ASN A 21 -0.34 -36.59 14.85
N CYS A 22 0.44 -36.88 15.89
CA CYS A 22 -0.11 -37.16 17.23
C CYS A 22 -0.17 -35.93 18.15
N TRP A 23 0.54 -34.84 17.83
CA TRP A 23 0.57 -33.62 18.64
C TRP A 23 -0.20 -32.44 18.02
N SER A 24 -0.84 -32.63 16.87
CA SER A 24 -1.60 -31.58 16.17
C SER A 24 -3.02 -31.34 16.74
N ASN A 25 -3.51 -32.16 17.67
CA ASN A 25 -4.92 -32.12 18.09
C ASN A 25 -5.19 -31.75 19.55
N SER A 26 -4.18 -31.38 20.35
CA SER A 26 -4.45 -30.98 21.73
C SER A 26 -3.30 -30.20 22.37
N PHE A 27 -3.59 -28.95 22.76
CA PHE A 27 -2.98 -28.21 23.86
C PHE A 27 -1.81 -27.21 23.65
N PHE A 28 -1.33 -26.92 22.44
CA PHE A 28 -0.39 -25.81 22.23
C PHE A 28 -0.64 -25.07 20.91
N SER A 29 -1.58 -24.11 20.87
CA SER A 29 -1.69 -23.26 19.67
C SER A 29 -2.12 -21.80 19.87
N GLU A 30 -2.41 -21.32 21.08
CA GLU A 30 -2.84 -19.91 21.22
C GLU A 30 -1.82 -18.97 21.88
N GLN A 31 -0.79 -19.46 22.56
CA GLN A 31 0.05 -18.60 23.41
C GLN A 31 1.49 -18.36 22.91
N LEU A 32 1.93 -19.04 21.85
CA LEU A 32 3.30 -18.93 21.31
C LEU A 32 3.39 -18.24 19.93
N PHE A 33 2.26 -17.75 19.40
CA PHE A 33 2.19 -17.14 18.06
C PHE A 33 1.75 -15.66 18.09
N THR A 34 2.16 -14.90 19.10
CA THR A 34 2.02 -13.44 19.13
C THR A 34 3.37 -12.76 18.93
N ASN A 35 4.08 -13.15 17.88
CA ASN A 35 5.25 -12.42 17.38
C ASN A 35 5.11 -12.16 15.87
N THR A 36 3.89 -11.83 15.43
CA THR A 36 3.77 -10.80 14.39
C THR A 36 4.45 -9.55 14.95
N SER A 37 5.17 -8.77 14.15
CA SER A 37 5.60 -7.46 14.64
C SER A 37 4.38 -6.76 15.24
N ASP A 38 4.41 -6.32 16.50
CA ASP A 38 3.30 -5.65 17.22
C ASP A 38 2.78 -4.37 16.53
N ALA A 39 3.24 -4.07 15.31
CA ALA A 39 2.80 -2.96 14.49
C ALA A 39 1.43 -3.23 13.88
N ASN A 40 0.40 -2.95 14.67
CA ASN A 40 -0.97 -2.87 14.19
C ASN A 40 -1.30 -1.51 13.56
N SER A 41 -0.36 -0.56 13.56
CA SER A 41 -0.56 0.81 13.07
C SER A 41 0.00 1.00 11.66
N LEU A 42 -0.81 1.60 10.79
CA LEU A 42 -0.47 1.93 9.41
C LEU A 42 -0.80 3.40 9.11
N LEU A 43 0.20 4.15 8.64
CA LEU A 43 0.04 5.50 8.14
C LEU A 43 0.31 5.54 6.63
N LEU A 44 -0.70 5.92 5.85
CA LEU A 44 -0.61 6.16 4.42
C LEU A 44 -0.62 7.67 4.14
N ILE A 45 0.40 8.13 3.43
CA ILE A 45 0.62 9.53 3.10
C ILE A 45 0.65 9.69 1.58
N SER A 46 -0.17 10.60 1.07
CA SER A 46 -0.16 10.99 -0.34
C SER A 46 0.31 12.43 -0.50
N PHE A 47 1.29 12.64 -1.38
CA PHE A 47 1.70 13.97 -1.86
C PHE A 47 1.27 14.10 -3.32
N ASP A 48 0.19 14.82 -3.59
CA ASP A 48 -0.43 14.92 -4.92
C ASP A 48 0.57 15.33 -6.01
N GLY A 49 0.54 14.64 -7.15
CA GLY A 49 1.38 14.95 -8.31
C GLY A 49 2.89 14.70 -8.10
N PHE A 50 3.29 14.00 -7.04
CA PHE A 50 4.69 13.68 -6.79
C PHE A 50 5.20 12.58 -7.73
N ARG A 51 5.83 12.99 -8.83
CA ARG A 51 6.36 12.09 -9.86
C ARG A 51 7.48 11.19 -9.34
N TRP A 52 7.54 9.96 -9.85
CA TRP A 52 8.44 8.89 -9.41
C TRP A 52 9.94 9.25 -9.38
N ASP A 53 10.40 10.17 -10.24
CA ASP A 53 11.81 10.52 -10.41
C ASP A 53 12.25 11.71 -9.56
N TYR A 54 11.34 12.44 -8.91
CA TYR A 54 11.68 13.68 -8.20
C TYR A 54 12.76 13.50 -7.14
N ILE A 55 12.66 12.45 -6.30
CA ILE A 55 13.70 12.11 -5.31
C ILE A 55 14.99 11.62 -6.00
N GLN A 56 14.85 10.79 -7.03
CA GLN A 56 15.97 10.12 -7.71
C GLN A 56 16.79 11.08 -8.58
N SER A 57 16.17 12.12 -9.11
CA SER A 57 16.81 13.14 -9.96
C SER A 57 17.92 13.92 -9.25
N ARG A 58 17.89 13.92 -7.91
CA ARG A 58 18.80 14.71 -7.05
C ARG A 58 18.78 16.21 -7.33
N ARG A 59 17.72 16.73 -7.96
CA ARG A 59 17.49 18.18 -8.12
C ARG A 59 17.19 18.85 -6.78
N ALA A 60 16.36 18.20 -5.96
CA ALA A 60 16.04 18.61 -4.60
C ALA A 60 16.87 17.84 -3.58
N LYS A 61 17.24 18.49 -2.48
CA LYS A 61 17.85 17.82 -1.32
C LYS A 61 16.76 17.19 -0.46
N THR A 62 16.76 15.87 -0.38
CA THR A 62 15.69 15.09 0.24
C THR A 62 16.20 14.09 1.29
N PRO A 63 16.98 14.53 2.31
CA PRO A 63 17.59 13.64 3.29
C PRO A 63 16.57 12.81 4.11
N ASN A 64 15.35 13.29 4.31
CA ASN A 64 14.34 12.56 5.08
C ASN A 64 13.66 11.48 4.21
N PHE A 65 13.37 11.76 2.94
CA PHE A 65 12.97 10.72 1.99
C PHE A 65 14.09 9.69 1.80
N ASP A 66 15.36 10.11 1.68
CA ASP A 66 16.52 9.22 1.59
C ASP A 66 16.63 8.28 2.80
N ARG A 67 16.30 8.79 3.99
CA ARG A 67 16.25 7.98 5.20
C ARG A 67 15.20 6.87 5.08
N ILE A 68 13.98 7.19 4.65
CA ILE A 68 12.90 6.20 4.45
C ILE A 68 13.34 5.14 3.42
N ILE A 69 13.95 5.57 2.31
CA ILE A 69 14.47 4.67 1.28
C ILE A 69 15.52 3.70 1.85
N SER A 70 16.51 4.23 2.59
CA SER A 70 17.59 3.41 3.15
C SER A 70 17.14 2.46 4.27
N GLU A 71 16.11 2.85 5.02
CA GLU A 71 15.54 2.06 6.12
C GLU A 71 14.37 1.15 5.71
N GLY A 72 13.96 1.18 4.44
CA GLY A 72 12.72 0.55 3.98
C GLY A 72 12.76 0.00 2.55
N VAL A 73 11.63 0.11 1.86
CA VAL A 73 11.43 -0.34 0.49
C VAL A 73 11.16 0.82 -0.47
N THR A 74 11.50 0.64 -1.74
CA THR A 74 11.29 1.64 -2.79
C THR A 74 10.89 1.02 -4.12
N VAL A 75 10.00 1.70 -4.84
CA VAL A 75 9.65 1.36 -6.23
C VAL A 75 10.42 2.26 -7.17
N GLN A 76 11.40 1.70 -7.87
CA GLN A 76 12.40 2.46 -8.62
C GLN A 76 11.81 3.25 -9.79
N ARG A 77 10.76 2.74 -10.45
CA ARG A 77 10.13 3.38 -11.61
C ARG A 77 8.70 3.84 -11.33
N GLY A 78 8.39 4.07 -10.06
CA GLY A 78 7.04 4.42 -9.62
C GLY A 78 6.01 3.32 -9.86
N LEU A 79 4.78 3.61 -9.45
CA LEU A 79 3.65 2.72 -9.66
C LEU A 79 3.08 2.90 -11.06
N LYS A 80 2.56 1.82 -11.65
CA LYS A 80 1.63 1.94 -12.77
C LYS A 80 0.26 2.31 -12.21
N ASN A 81 -0.14 3.56 -12.38
CA ASN A 81 -1.41 4.06 -11.85
C ASN A 81 -2.60 3.73 -12.77
N ALA A 82 -3.82 4.03 -12.33
CA ALA A 82 -5.02 3.79 -13.12
C ALA A 82 -5.20 4.89 -14.18
N PHE A 83 -5.85 4.54 -15.30
CA PHE A 83 -6.27 5.50 -16.30
C PHE A 83 -7.72 5.94 -16.00
N VAL A 84 -8.03 7.22 -15.92
CA VAL A 84 -7.17 8.41 -16.20
C VAL A 84 -6.28 8.79 -15.03
N THR A 85 -5.08 9.32 -15.30
CA THR A 85 -4.09 9.66 -14.24
C THR A 85 -4.42 10.99 -13.51
N LYS A 86 -5.65 11.08 -12.99
CA LYS A 86 -6.22 12.21 -12.24
C LYS A 86 -6.37 11.88 -10.75
N THR A 87 -6.46 12.93 -9.96
CA THR A 87 -6.43 12.90 -8.49
C THR A 87 -7.48 12.02 -7.83
N PHE A 88 -8.75 12.32 -8.07
CA PHE A 88 -9.86 11.64 -7.40
C PHE A 88 -9.92 10.14 -7.74
N PRO A 89 -9.83 9.74 -9.01
CA PRO A 89 -9.83 8.34 -9.36
C PRO A 89 -8.68 7.55 -8.74
N ASN A 90 -7.45 8.07 -8.83
CA ASN A 90 -6.27 7.33 -8.37
C ASN A 90 -6.17 7.29 -6.84
N HIS A 91 -6.50 8.37 -6.13
CA HIS A 91 -6.60 8.32 -4.66
C HIS A 91 -7.63 7.31 -4.18
N TYR A 92 -8.73 7.12 -4.92
CA TYR A 92 -9.74 6.13 -4.58
C TYR A 92 -9.32 4.70 -4.97
N THR A 93 -8.58 4.54 -6.07
CA THR A 93 -7.91 3.28 -6.45
C THR A 93 -6.98 2.79 -5.34
N LEU A 94 -6.13 3.67 -4.79
CA LEU A 94 -5.16 3.31 -3.73
C LEU A 94 -5.82 2.67 -2.50
N VAL A 95 -7.03 3.12 -2.15
CA VAL A 95 -7.73 2.72 -0.92
C VAL A 95 -8.79 1.66 -1.15
N THR A 96 -9.06 1.25 -2.39
CA THR A 96 -10.07 0.22 -2.74
C THR A 96 -9.48 -0.95 -3.52
N GLY A 97 -8.32 -0.76 -4.17
CA GLY A 97 -7.70 -1.74 -5.04
C GLY A 97 -8.46 -1.97 -6.33
N MET A 98 -9.39 -1.08 -6.69
CA MET A 98 -10.25 -1.24 -7.85
C MET A 98 -9.82 -0.30 -8.97
N TRP A 99 -10.10 -0.67 -10.21
CA TRP A 99 -10.01 0.25 -11.35
C TRP A 99 -11.15 1.26 -11.36
N GLU A 100 -10.96 2.36 -12.09
CA GLU A 100 -11.91 3.48 -12.16
C GLU A 100 -13.29 3.07 -12.64
N GLU A 101 -13.35 2.20 -13.64
CA GLU A 101 -14.62 1.68 -14.14
C GLU A 101 -15.40 0.89 -13.07
N SER A 102 -14.70 0.31 -12.10
CA SER A 102 -15.28 -0.54 -11.07
C SER A 102 -15.65 0.25 -9.80
N HIS A 103 -14.80 1.17 -9.34
CA HIS A 103 -15.11 1.99 -8.17
C HIS A 103 -15.97 3.23 -8.49
N GLY A 104 -16.15 3.55 -9.77
CA GLY A 104 -17.11 4.54 -10.26
C GLY A 104 -16.67 6.00 -10.17
N ILE A 105 -15.44 6.27 -9.74
CA ILE A 105 -14.85 7.62 -9.78
C ILE A 105 -13.96 7.66 -11.02
N VAL A 106 -14.50 8.11 -12.15
CA VAL A 106 -13.86 7.97 -13.47
C VAL A 106 -13.16 9.26 -13.93
N GLY A 107 -13.18 10.30 -13.12
CA GLY A 107 -12.49 11.56 -13.36
C GLY A 107 -12.68 12.52 -12.20
N ASN A 108 -11.88 13.58 -12.14
CA ASN A 108 -12.12 14.68 -11.19
C ASN A 108 -13.46 15.38 -11.50
N GLN A 109 -13.83 15.46 -12.78
CA GLN A 109 -15.12 15.93 -13.24
C GLN A 109 -15.79 14.83 -14.05
N MET A 110 -17.03 14.48 -13.71
CA MET A 110 -17.75 13.39 -14.37
C MET A 110 -19.26 13.60 -14.29
N TYR A 111 -19.97 13.16 -15.34
CA TYR A 111 -21.43 13.20 -15.42
C TYR A 111 -21.99 11.80 -15.20
N ASP A 112 -23.01 11.68 -14.35
CA ASP A 112 -23.77 10.45 -14.17
C ASP A 112 -25.14 10.59 -14.85
N PRO A 113 -25.44 9.80 -15.90
CA PRO A 113 -26.70 9.90 -16.63
C PRO A 113 -27.91 9.38 -15.85
N HIS A 114 -27.71 8.56 -14.81
CA HIS A 114 -28.80 8.07 -13.96
C HIS A 114 -29.17 9.09 -12.88
N LEU A 115 -28.16 9.74 -12.28
CA LEU A 115 -28.37 10.83 -11.34
C LEU A 115 -28.76 12.14 -12.04
N ASN A 116 -28.41 12.26 -13.32
CA ASN A 116 -28.47 13.51 -14.09
C ASN A 116 -27.75 14.66 -13.36
N GLN A 117 -26.56 14.37 -12.84
CA GLN A 117 -25.75 15.29 -12.04
C GLN A 117 -24.30 15.27 -12.51
N VAL A 118 -23.59 16.36 -12.25
CA VAL A 118 -22.15 16.49 -12.49
C VAL A 118 -21.45 16.51 -11.14
N PHE A 119 -20.46 15.64 -11.00
CA PHE A 119 -19.49 15.65 -9.91
C PHE A 119 -18.33 16.56 -10.28
N THR A 120 -17.90 17.41 -9.35
CA THR A 120 -16.65 18.18 -9.45
C THR A 120 -15.98 18.26 -8.08
N PRO A 121 -14.65 18.46 -8.00
CA PRO A 121 -13.93 18.52 -6.72
C PRO A 121 -14.40 19.67 -5.82
N GLU A 122 -14.85 20.77 -6.40
CA GLU A 122 -15.31 21.97 -5.68
C GLU A 122 -16.68 21.76 -5.02
N ASN A 123 -17.45 20.76 -5.46
CA ASN A 123 -18.75 20.43 -4.90
C ASN A 123 -18.58 19.56 -3.65
N ILE A 124 -18.39 20.21 -2.50
CA ILE A 124 -18.19 19.55 -1.18
C ILE A 124 -19.33 18.57 -0.86
N SER A 125 -20.58 18.91 -1.21
CA SER A 125 -21.72 18.01 -1.04
C SER A 125 -21.56 16.71 -1.83
N ALA A 126 -21.11 16.78 -3.09
CA ALA A 126 -20.88 15.60 -3.91
C ALA A 126 -19.74 14.73 -3.36
N ASN A 127 -18.68 15.35 -2.80
CA ASN A 127 -17.55 14.64 -2.18
C ASN A 127 -17.93 13.84 -0.92
N SER A 128 -19.11 14.09 -0.35
CA SER A 128 -19.64 13.37 0.82
C SER A 128 -20.92 12.60 0.51
N ASP A 129 -21.33 12.53 -0.76
CA ASP A 129 -22.57 11.90 -1.18
C ASP A 129 -22.32 10.43 -1.55
N PRO A 130 -22.97 9.46 -0.86
CA PRO A 130 -22.79 8.05 -1.16
C PRO A 130 -23.25 7.67 -2.58
N ALA A 131 -24.06 8.46 -3.27
CA ALA A 131 -24.45 8.17 -4.66
C ALA A 131 -23.24 8.11 -5.62
N TRP A 132 -22.15 8.80 -5.29
CA TRP A 132 -20.91 8.76 -6.08
C TRP A 132 -19.97 7.63 -5.67
N PHE A 133 -19.86 7.35 -4.37
CA PHE A 133 -18.83 6.46 -3.81
C PHE A 133 -19.34 5.06 -3.42
N ASP A 134 -20.61 4.91 -3.01
CA ASP A 134 -21.20 3.64 -2.56
C ASP A 134 -21.79 2.84 -3.74
N VAL A 135 -20.97 2.65 -4.78
CA VAL A 135 -21.37 2.01 -6.06
C VAL A 135 -20.66 0.66 -6.29
N GLY A 136 -20.17 0.04 -5.22
CA GLY A 136 -19.53 -1.29 -5.26
C GLY A 136 -18.13 -1.32 -4.64
N ALA A 137 -17.50 -0.16 -4.43
CA ALA A 137 -16.21 -0.04 -3.80
C ALA A 137 -16.27 -0.22 -2.28
N GLU A 138 -15.18 -0.71 -1.69
CA GLU A 138 -14.99 -0.74 -0.23
C GLU A 138 -13.63 -0.15 0.13
N PRO A 139 -13.58 1.12 0.55
CA PRO A 139 -12.34 1.74 1.01
C PRO A 139 -11.78 1.06 2.26
N ILE A 140 -10.47 1.10 2.43
CA ILE A 140 -9.74 0.45 3.52
C ILE A 140 -10.25 0.82 4.93
N TRP A 141 -10.72 2.05 5.14
CA TRP A 141 -11.33 2.44 6.43
C TRP A 141 -12.67 1.74 6.68
N VAL A 142 -13.47 1.50 5.63
CA VAL A 142 -14.70 0.70 5.72
C VAL A 142 -14.36 -0.75 6.03
N THR A 143 -13.35 -1.32 5.35
CA THR A 143 -12.87 -2.69 5.62
C THR A 143 -12.42 -2.86 7.07
N ASN A 144 -11.62 -1.91 7.58
CA ASN A 144 -11.13 -1.90 8.96
C ASN A 144 -12.28 -1.85 9.99
N HIS A 145 -13.27 -0.98 9.74
CA HIS A 145 -14.45 -0.84 10.58
C HIS A 145 -15.34 -2.10 10.58
N LEU A 146 -15.69 -2.61 9.39
CA LEU A 146 -16.57 -3.78 9.25
C LEU A 146 -15.99 -5.04 9.90
N GLN A 147 -14.67 -5.21 9.85
CA GLN A 147 -13.96 -6.34 10.47
C GLN A 147 -13.61 -6.11 11.94
N LYS A 148 -13.94 -4.94 12.50
CA LYS A 148 -13.72 -4.59 13.92
C LYS A 148 -12.26 -4.78 14.36
N LYS A 149 -11.31 -4.43 13.48
CA LYS A 149 -9.86 -4.56 13.74
C LYS A 149 -9.26 -3.33 14.40
N GLY A 150 -9.90 -2.17 14.26
CA GLY A 150 -9.49 -0.95 14.92
C GLY A 150 -10.27 0.25 14.42
N LYS A 151 -9.63 1.42 14.47
CA LYS A 151 -10.22 2.71 14.12
C LYS A 151 -9.43 3.41 13.04
N SER A 152 -10.13 4.17 12.23
CA SER A 152 -9.55 4.89 11.10
C SER A 152 -9.65 6.40 11.26
N GLY A 153 -8.52 7.09 11.10
CA GLY A 153 -8.45 8.54 10.95
C GLY A 153 -8.13 8.92 9.51
N VAL A 154 -8.98 9.75 8.90
CA VAL A 154 -8.83 10.19 7.50
C VAL A 154 -8.74 11.71 7.46
N CYS A 155 -7.59 12.22 7.05
CA CYS A 155 -7.31 13.64 6.88
C CYS A 155 -7.27 13.98 5.39
N MET A 156 -8.33 14.62 4.90
CA MET A 156 -8.47 15.15 3.54
C MET A 156 -8.40 14.15 2.39
N TRP A 157 -8.48 12.85 2.67
CA TRP A 157 -8.48 11.84 1.60
C TRP A 157 -9.79 11.82 0.82
N VAL A 158 -9.70 11.62 -0.49
CA VAL A 158 -10.83 11.48 -1.41
C VAL A 158 -11.80 10.39 -0.95
N GLY A 159 -13.09 10.73 -0.89
CA GLY A 159 -14.16 9.82 -0.49
C GLY A 159 -14.28 9.60 1.04
N GLY A 160 -13.39 10.17 1.85
CA GLY A 160 -13.46 10.03 3.32
C GLY A 160 -14.75 10.60 3.95
N GLY A 161 -15.39 11.56 3.27
CA GLY A 161 -16.64 12.17 3.71
C GLY A 161 -17.89 11.35 3.37
N ALA A 162 -17.80 10.37 2.46
CA ALA A 162 -18.97 9.63 1.98
C ALA A 162 -19.24 8.37 2.85
N PRO A 163 -20.51 8.11 3.24
CA PRO A 163 -20.89 6.93 4.03
C PRO A 163 -20.98 5.67 3.16
N VAL A 164 -19.85 5.15 2.70
CA VAL A 164 -19.78 3.92 1.90
C VAL A 164 -20.19 2.72 2.75
N LYS A 165 -21.12 1.90 2.27
CA LYS A 165 -21.78 0.83 3.05
C LYS A 165 -22.35 1.32 4.39
N LYS A 166 -22.77 2.59 4.45
CA LYS A 166 -23.26 3.29 5.65
C LYS A 166 -22.19 3.48 6.74
N VAL A 167 -20.91 3.42 6.38
CA VAL A 167 -19.77 3.55 7.29
C VAL A 167 -18.96 4.80 6.93
N HIS A 168 -18.64 5.60 7.95
CA HIS A 168 -17.64 6.67 7.86
C HIS A 168 -16.33 6.23 8.54
N PRO A 169 -15.20 6.89 8.24
CA PRO A 169 -14.04 6.85 9.12
C PRO A 169 -14.42 7.25 10.55
N ASP A 170 -13.77 6.68 11.57
CA ASP A 170 -14.01 7.03 12.97
C ASP A 170 -13.67 8.49 13.26
N ILE A 171 -12.65 9.03 12.58
CA ILE A 171 -12.27 10.42 12.62
C ILE A 171 -12.06 10.90 11.19
N PHE A 172 -12.66 12.02 10.82
CA PHE A 172 -12.57 12.58 9.47
C PHE A 172 -12.34 14.10 9.53
N ILE A 173 -11.38 14.57 8.74
CA ILE A 173 -11.19 15.99 8.45
C ILE A 173 -11.46 16.22 6.97
N PRO A 174 -12.44 17.07 6.60
CA PRO A 174 -12.71 17.39 5.20
C PRO A 174 -11.56 18.19 4.59
N TYR A 175 -11.49 18.19 3.25
CA TYR A 175 -10.51 18.99 2.53
C TYR A 175 -10.59 20.47 2.91
N ASN A 176 -9.42 21.06 3.17
CA ASN A 176 -9.25 22.47 3.46
C ASN A 176 -7.84 22.90 3.02
N GLU A 177 -7.76 23.62 1.90
CA GLU A 177 -6.50 24.12 1.32
C GLU A 177 -5.66 24.96 2.31
N SER A 178 -6.29 25.58 3.30
CA SER A 178 -5.61 26.43 4.30
C SER A 178 -5.08 25.65 5.51
N PHE A 179 -5.28 24.32 5.57
CA PHE A 179 -4.77 23.53 6.68
C PHE A 179 -3.28 23.29 6.50
N ASP A 180 -2.47 23.98 7.32
CA ASP A 180 -1.01 23.86 7.35
C ASP A 180 -0.51 22.41 7.46
N ASP A 181 0.55 22.12 6.71
CA ASP A 181 1.15 20.79 6.57
C ASP A 181 1.64 20.21 7.91
N TYR A 182 2.32 21.01 8.73
CA TYR A 182 2.84 20.56 10.02
C TYR A 182 1.71 20.27 11.00
N ASN A 183 0.64 21.08 10.96
CA ASN A 183 -0.54 20.80 11.77
C ASN A 183 -1.28 19.51 11.35
N LYS A 184 -1.27 19.15 10.05
CA LYS A 184 -1.79 17.83 9.61
C LYS A 184 -0.97 16.69 10.24
N ILE A 185 0.36 16.83 10.29
CA ILE A 185 1.26 15.87 10.96
C ILE A 185 0.92 15.77 12.45
N ASP A 186 0.88 16.88 13.17
CA ASP A 186 0.58 16.90 14.60
C ASP A 186 -0.77 16.24 14.91
N THR A 187 -1.76 16.50 14.05
CA THR A 187 -3.10 15.91 14.18
C THR A 187 -3.07 14.39 14.04
N VAL A 188 -2.41 13.86 13.01
CA VAL A 188 -2.37 12.41 12.78
C VAL A 188 -1.54 11.71 13.85
N VAL A 189 -0.40 12.28 14.26
CA VAL A 189 0.44 11.73 15.34
C VAL A 189 -0.35 11.65 16.63
N LYS A 190 -1.10 12.71 16.95
CA LYS A 190 -2.01 12.73 18.10
C LYS A 190 -3.01 11.58 18.05
N TRP A 191 -3.69 11.37 16.92
CA TRP A 191 -4.67 10.28 16.79
C TRP A 191 -4.09 8.89 17.06
N PHE A 192 -2.82 8.65 16.72
CA PHE A 192 -2.14 7.38 17.03
C PHE A 192 -1.66 7.27 18.49
N SER A 193 -1.49 8.39 19.18
CA SER A 193 -0.97 8.44 20.56
C SER A 193 -2.04 8.68 21.64
N ASP A 194 -3.26 9.03 21.25
CA ASP A 194 -4.38 9.27 22.17
C ASP A 194 -4.81 7.99 22.92
N ASP A 195 -5.55 8.14 24.02
CA ASP A 195 -6.01 7.03 24.89
C ASP A 195 -6.85 5.97 24.14
N ASN A 196 -7.44 6.34 23.02
CA ASN A 196 -8.24 5.48 22.16
C ASN A 196 -7.74 5.58 20.72
N PRO A 197 -6.55 5.02 20.44
CA PRO A 197 -5.79 5.36 19.25
C PRO A 197 -6.41 4.74 17.99
N ILE A 198 -6.17 5.41 16.86
CA ILE A 198 -6.39 4.80 15.54
C ILE A 198 -5.31 3.74 15.26
N ASN A 199 -5.66 2.76 14.43
CA ASN A 199 -4.69 1.82 13.86
C ASN A 199 -4.44 2.08 12.36
N LEU A 200 -5.26 2.93 11.74
CA LEU A 200 -5.13 3.31 10.34
C LEU A 200 -5.29 4.83 10.19
N GLY A 201 -4.25 5.48 9.68
CA GLY A 201 -4.23 6.90 9.35
C GLY A 201 -4.02 7.13 7.86
N LEU A 202 -4.82 8.00 7.25
CA LEU A 202 -4.64 8.47 5.88
C LEU A 202 -4.50 9.98 5.89
N ILE A 203 -3.50 10.51 5.19
CA ILE A 203 -3.21 11.96 5.12
C ILE A 203 -2.87 12.36 3.68
N TYR A 204 -3.48 13.45 3.24
CA TYR A 204 -3.30 14.02 1.91
C TYR A 204 -2.64 15.42 1.97
N PHE A 205 -1.70 15.63 1.05
CA PHE A 205 -1.05 16.90 0.76
C PHE A 205 -1.27 17.25 -0.72
N ASP A 206 -1.70 18.47 -1.01
CA ASP A 206 -1.98 19.01 -2.35
C ASP A 206 -0.73 19.41 -3.14
N GLN A 207 0.45 19.26 -2.54
CA GLN A 207 1.73 19.59 -3.16
C GLN A 207 2.52 18.30 -3.46
N PRO A 208 3.35 18.29 -4.53
CA PRO A 208 3.72 19.43 -5.38
C PRO A 208 2.77 19.71 -6.57
N ASP A 209 1.64 19.03 -6.71
CA ASP A 209 0.71 19.15 -7.86
C ASP A 209 0.39 20.61 -8.25
N ALA A 210 -0.08 21.43 -7.31
CA ALA A 210 -0.45 22.82 -7.61
C ALA A 210 0.74 23.66 -8.13
N TYR A 211 1.96 23.40 -7.63
CA TYR A 211 3.18 24.02 -8.14
C TYR A 211 3.57 23.46 -9.50
N GLY A 212 3.36 22.16 -9.74
CA GLY A 212 3.50 21.52 -11.04
C GLY A 212 2.66 22.20 -12.10
N HIS A 213 1.36 22.42 -11.82
CA HIS A 213 0.44 23.10 -12.74
C HIS A 213 0.93 24.52 -13.05
N LYS A 214 1.28 25.27 -12.02
CA LYS A 214 1.62 26.70 -12.16
C LYS A 214 2.99 26.97 -12.78
N PHE A 215 3.99 26.17 -12.46
CA PHE A 215 5.39 26.45 -12.81
C PHE A 215 6.01 25.42 -13.74
N GLY A 216 5.36 24.28 -13.95
CA GLY A 216 5.89 23.12 -14.66
C GLY A 216 6.68 22.19 -13.74
N PRO A 217 6.63 20.86 -13.98
CA PRO A 217 7.18 19.82 -13.10
C PRO A 217 8.71 19.86 -12.89
N ASP A 218 9.43 20.42 -13.86
CA ASP A 218 10.90 20.48 -13.83
C ASP A 218 11.43 21.84 -13.36
N SER A 219 10.57 22.71 -12.83
CA SER A 219 10.93 24.05 -12.37
C SER A 219 11.72 24.06 -11.06
N SER A 220 12.42 25.17 -10.79
CA SER A 220 13.04 25.41 -9.49
C SER A 220 12.00 25.55 -8.38
N ASN A 221 10.81 26.09 -8.68
CA ASN A 221 9.71 26.20 -7.72
C ASN A 221 9.22 24.82 -7.24
N VAL A 222 9.06 23.86 -8.17
CA VAL A 222 8.73 22.47 -7.79
C VAL A 222 9.89 21.84 -7.01
N THR A 223 11.13 22.14 -7.39
CA THR A 223 12.31 21.67 -6.65
C THR A 223 12.31 22.17 -5.19
N GLU A 224 12.07 23.46 -4.95
CA GLU A 224 11.94 24.04 -3.61
C GLU A 224 10.76 23.44 -2.83
N MET A 225 9.63 23.18 -3.51
CA MET A 225 8.47 22.53 -2.89
C MET A 225 8.80 21.11 -2.44
N ILE A 226 9.53 20.33 -3.25
CA ILE A 226 9.98 18.98 -2.84
C ILE A 226 10.88 19.04 -1.60
N GLU A 227 11.75 20.05 -1.48
CA GLU A 227 12.58 20.25 -0.28
C GLU A 227 11.73 20.62 0.95
N HIS A 228 10.66 21.41 0.79
CA HIS A 228 9.69 21.67 1.85
C HIS A 228 8.97 20.39 2.30
N LEU A 229 8.48 19.57 1.35
CA LEU A 229 7.84 18.29 1.68
C LEU A 229 8.80 17.32 2.38
N ASP A 230 10.08 17.32 2.01
CA ASP A 230 11.10 16.56 2.75
C ASP A 230 11.23 17.02 4.20
N ALA A 231 11.18 18.34 4.46
CA ALA A 231 11.19 18.88 5.81
C ALA A 231 9.93 18.47 6.61
N VAL A 232 8.76 18.43 5.97
CA VAL A 232 7.52 17.91 6.57
C VAL A 232 7.66 16.43 6.94
N VAL A 233 8.27 15.61 6.07
CA VAL A 233 8.58 14.20 6.37
C VAL A 233 9.56 14.09 7.53
N GLY A 234 10.59 14.94 7.58
CA GLY A 234 11.53 14.99 8.71
C GLY A 234 10.83 15.29 10.03
N TYR A 235 9.93 16.28 10.03
CA TYR A 235 9.12 16.62 11.19
C TYR A 235 8.21 15.46 11.63
N LEU A 236 7.55 14.77 10.69
CA LEU A 236 6.79 13.56 10.98
C LEU A 236 7.63 12.50 11.69
N LEU A 237 8.80 12.16 11.14
CA LEU A 237 9.69 11.15 11.73
C LEU A 237 10.13 11.56 13.14
N GLU A 238 10.37 12.85 13.38
CA GLU A 238 10.68 13.38 14.71
C GLU A 238 9.51 13.21 15.69
N GLN A 239 8.30 13.60 15.31
CA GLN A 239 7.11 13.50 16.18
C GLN A 239 6.74 12.05 16.50
N LEU A 240 6.85 11.15 15.52
CA LEU A 240 6.65 9.71 15.72
C LEU A 240 7.70 9.09 16.64
N ASN A 241 8.93 9.60 16.60
CA ASN A 241 9.99 9.14 17.49
C ASN A 241 9.74 9.62 18.93
N LYS A 242 9.31 10.87 19.13
CA LYS A 242 8.95 11.43 20.46
C LYS A 242 7.82 10.65 21.14
N THR A 243 6.90 10.10 20.34
CA THR A 243 5.75 9.31 20.81
C THR A 243 6.04 7.80 20.85
N SER A 244 7.28 7.36 20.57
CA SER A 244 7.66 5.94 20.49
C SER A 244 6.85 5.11 19.47
N LEU A 245 6.22 5.77 18.50
CA LEU A 245 5.42 5.16 17.44
C LEU A 245 6.28 4.72 16.25
N LEU A 246 7.37 5.43 15.95
CA LEU A 246 8.15 5.24 14.72
C LEU A 246 8.59 3.77 14.48
N GLN A 247 9.01 3.07 15.54
CA GLN A 247 9.49 1.68 15.43
C GLN A 247 8.35 0.64 15.42
N LYS A 248 7.11 1.06 15.68
CA LYS A 248 5.93 0.20 15.83
C LYS A 248 4.89 0.45 14.75
N MET A 249 5.20 1.23 13.73
CA MET A 249 4.25 1.63 12.70
C MET A 249 4.82 1.36 11.32
N ASN A 250 3.93 0.90 10.43
CA ASN A 250 4.19 0.86 9.00
C ASN A 250 3.80 2.20 8.38
N ILE A 251 4.70 2.79 7.61
CA ILE A 251 4.52 4.11 6.98
C ILE A 251 4.71 3.94 5.48
N ILE A 252 3.73 4.37 4.71
CA ILE A 252 3.76 4.37 3.24
C ILE A 252 3.64 5.81 2.77
N LEU A 253 4.59 6.27 1.94
CA LEU A 253 4.56 7.55 1.25
C LEU A 253 4.43 7.29 -0.25
N THR A 254 3.44 7.90 -0.87
CA THR A 254 3.18 7.73 -2.31
C THR A 254 2.49 8.98 -2.87
N SER A 255 2.03 8.89 -4.12
CA SER A 255 1.10 9.83 -4.72
C SER A 255 0.10 9.09 -5.59
N ASP A 256 -0.81 9.84 -6.18
CA ASP A 256 -1.85 9.40 -7.11
C ASP A 256 -1.39 9.36 -8.57
N HIS A 257 -0.61 10.36 -8.99
CA HIS A 257 -0.03 10.44 -10.32
C HIS A 257 1.32 11.17 -10.33
N GLY A 258 1.93 11.15 -11.50
CA GLY A 258 3.04 12.00 -11.87
C GLY A 258 2.58 13.24 -12.64
N PHE A 259 3.42 13.75 -13.54
CA PHE A 259 3.26 15.06 -14.13
C PHE A 259 4.11 15.23 -15.42
N THR A 260 3.60 15.98 -16.40
CA THR A 260 4.34 16.35 -17.63
C THR A 260 4.22 17.84 -17.92
N ASN A 261 5.08 18.38 -18.77
CA ASN A 261 5.02 19.79 -19.19
C ASN A 261 3.94 19.97 -20.30
N THR A 262 3.25 21.10 -20.29
CA THR A 262 2.22 21.44 -21.29
C THR A 262 2.53 22.76 -22.01
N PRO A 263 3.32 22.73 -23.09
CA PRO A 263 3.65 23.93 -23.85
C PRO A 263 2.41 24.58 -24.46
N ALA A 264 2.28 25.90 -24.36
CA ALA A 264 1.14 26.66 -24.90
C ALA A 264 0.93 26.50 -26.42
N ASN A 265 1.97 26.11 -27.18
CA ASN A 265 1.88 25.85 -28.61
C ASN A 265 1.40 24.43 -28.97
N LYS A 266 1.10 23.58 -27.98
CA LYS A 266 0.60 22.20 -28.15
C LYS A 266 -0.86 22.06 -27.71
N VAL A 267 -1.70 22.99 -28.14
CA VAL A 267 -3.15 22.96 -27.87
C VAL A 267 -3.91 22.49 -29.10
N ILE A 268 -4.65 21.39 -28.94
CA ILE A 268 -5.55 20.80 -29.92
C ILE A 268 -6.92 21.46 -29.75
N HIS A 269 -7.33 22.22 -30.76
CA HIS A 269 -8.59 22.93 -30.76
C HIS A 269 -9.69 22.06 -31.38
N LEU A 270 -10.51 21.40 -30.54
CA LEU A 270 -11.53 20.45 -31.00
C LEU A 270 -12.59 21.11 -31.92
N ASP A 271 -12.82 22.42 -31.75
CA ASP A 271 -13.74 23.21 -32.56
C ASP A 271 -13.26 23.46 -34.00
N LYS A 272 -12.02 23.05 -34.34
CA LYS A 272 -11.56 22.95 -35.74
C LYS A 272 -12.22 21.80 -36.49
N TYR A 273 -12.63 20.75 -35.79
CA TYR A 273 -13.05 19.48 -36.38
C TYR A 273 -14.56 19.21 -36.19
N VAL A 274 -15.10 19.63 -35.06
CA VAL A 274 -16.51 19.42 -34.72
C VAL A 274 -17.06 20.68 -34.04
N ASN A 275 -18.28 21.09 -34.43
CA ASN A 275 -18.92 22.23 -33.79
C ASN A 275 -19.27 21.89 -32.32
N SER A 276 -18.80 22.71 -31.37
CA SER A 276 -19.02 22.51 -29.93
C SER A 276 -20.49 22.49 -29.53
N SER A 277 -21.39 23.11 -30.32
CA SER A 277 -22.84 23.07 -30.05
C SER A 277 -23.48 21.69 -30.20
N LEU A 278 -22.75 20.69 -30.72
CA LEU A 278 -23.27 19.34 -30.98
C LEU A 278 -23.02 18.35 -29.84
N TYR A 279 -22.27 18.73 -28.80
CA TYR A 279 -21.91 17.84 -27.70
C TYR A 279 -21.68 18.63 -26.41
N ASN A 280 -21.77 17.94 -25.28
CA ASN A 280 -21.28 18.43 -24.00
C ASN A 280 -19.97 17.71 -23.66
N VAL A 281 -19.19 18.30 -22.75
CA VAL A 281 -17.97 17.67 -22.22
C VAL A 281 -18.03 17.67 -20.70
N SER A 282 -17.77 16.52 -20.07
CA SER A 282 -17.76 16.42 -18.60
C SER A 282 -16.38 16.57 -17.99
N ALA A 283 -15.31 16.35 -18.76
CA ALA A 283 -13.92 16.65 -18.41
C ALA A 283 -13.17 16.90 -19.73
N PHE A 284 -12.25 17.87 -19.76
CA PHE A 284 -11.75 18.40 -21.04
C PHE A 284 -10.32 17.97 -21.41
N SER A 285 -9.31 18.26 -20.59
CA SER A 285 -7.90 18.05 -20.92
C SER A 285 -7.16 17.30 -19.80
N PRO A 286 -6.21 16.39 -20.11
CA PRO A 286 -5.80 15.92 -21.44
C PRO A 286 -6.67 14.77 -21.99
N VAL A 287 -7.73 14.40 -21.27
CA VAL A 287 -8.73 13.42 -21.71
C VAL A 287 -10.10 14.08 -21.76
N ALA A 288 -10.67 14.16 -22.95
CA ALA A 288 -11.98 14.74 -23.17
C ALA A 288 -13.07 13.66 -23.07
N LEU A 289 -13.98 13.80 -22.11
CA LEU A 289 -15.16 12.95 -21.94
C LEU A 289 -16.36 13.56 -22.67
N ILE A 290 -16.61 13.11 -23.89
CA ILE A 290 -17.49 13.78 -24.86
C ILE A 290 -18.86 13.10 -24.93
N TRP A 291 -19.91 13.88 -24.71
CA TRP A 291 -21.32 13.47 -24.70
C TRP A 291 -22.07 14.10 -25.89
N PRO A 292 -22.17 13.40 -27.04
CA PRO A 292 -22.92 13.92 -28.18
C PRO A 292 -24.38 14.18 -27.83
N LEU A 293 -24.93 15.29 -28.32
CA LEU A 293 -26.35 15.56 -28.26
C LEU A 293 -27.11 14.53 -29.11
N LYS A 294 -28.40 14.33 -28.77
CA LYS A 294 -29.25 13.33 -29.43
C LYS A 294 -29.22 13.50 -30.96
N GLY A 295 -28.85 12.43 -31.67
CA GLY A 295 -28.78 12.42 -33.14
C GLY A 295 -27.45 12.92 -33.74
N HIS A 296 -26.50 13.34 -32.91
CA HIS A 296 -25.21 13.90 -33.37
C HIS A 296 -24.00 13.00 -33.16
N PHE A 297 -24.18 11.76 -32.69
CA PHE A 297 -23.08 10.83 -32.41
C PHE A 297 -22.13 10.67 -33.61
N ASP A 298 -22.65 10.28 -34.78
CA ASP A 298 -21.81 10.02 -35.96
C ASP A 298 -21.10 11.28 -36.45
N THR A 299 -21.78 12.44 -36.41
CA THR A 299 -21.17 13.72 -36.78
C THR A 299 -20.00 14.07 -35.87
N VAL A 300 -20.19 13.94 -34.55
CA VAL A 300 -19.14 14.26 -33.57
C VAL A 300 -17.98 13.27 -33.68
N TYR A 301 -18.27 11.96 -33.70
CA TYR A 301 -17.25 10.94 -33.79
C TYR A 301 -16.42 11.06 -35.07
N ASN A 302 -17.07 11.16 -36.24
CA ASN A 302 -16.36 11.23 -37.51
C ASN A 302 -15.54 12.51 -37.65
N GLY A 303 -16.05 13.66 -37.19
CA GLY A 303 -15.28 14.91 -37.18
C GLY A 303 -14.03 14.80 -36.31
N LEU A 304 -14.15 14.25 -35.11
CA LEU A 304 -13.00 14.02 -34.24
C LEU A 304 -12.00 13.01 -34.81
N LYS A 305 -12.47 11.93 -35.46
CA LYS A 305 -11.61 10.97 -36.17
C LYS A 305 -10.87 11.59 -37.36
N GLU A 306 -11.50 12.52 -38.07
CA GLU A 306 -10.85 13.31 -39.10
C GLU A 306 -9.75 14.19 -38.49
N GLY A 307 -10.02 14.83 -37.35
CA GLY A 307 -9.02 15.58 -36.59
C GLY A 307 -7.83 14.73 -36.15
N GLU A 308 -8.07 13.53 -35.62
CA GLU A 308 -7.02 12.56 -35.28
C GLU A 308 -6.16 12.21 -36.51
N ALA A 309 -6.79 12.00 -37.68
CA ALA A 309 -6.06 11.69 -38.91
C ALA A 309 -5.25 12.88 -39.46
N ILE A 310 -5.67 14.12 -39.20
CA ILE A 310 -5.01 15.35 -39.66
C ILE A 310 -3.85 15.73 -38.74
N ASP A 311 -4.09 15.83 -37.43
CA ASP A 311 -3.10 16.32 -36.48
C ASP A 311 -2.17 15.22 -35.95
N GLY A 312 -2.69 13.98 -35.81
CA GLY A 312 -1.93 12.82 -35.36
C GLY A 312 -1.39 12.90 -33.93
N ASN A 313 -1.91 13.80 -33.09
CA ASN A 313 -1.43 14.07 -31.72
C ASN A 313 -2.49 13.78 -30.63
N PHE A 314 -3.57 13.08 -31.00
CA PHE A 314 -4.57 12.55 -30.07
C PHE A 314 -5.25 11.34 -30.70
N SER A 315 -5.83 10.49 -29.86
CA SER A 315 -6.60 9.32 -30.26
C SER A 315 -8.06 9.46 -29.83
N VAL A 316 -9.00 9.07 -30.70
CA VAL A 316 -10.44 9.12 -30.42
C VAL A 316 -11.00 7.71 -30.41
N TYR A 317 -11.68 7.37 -29.32
CA TYR A 317 -12.28 6.07 -29.10
C TYR A 317 -13.79 6.22 -28.91
N LYS A 318 -14.55 5.30 -29.51
CA LYS A 318 -15.86 4.98 -28.97
C LYS A 318 -15.67 4.25 -27.65
N LYS A 319 -16.64 4.34 -26.75
CA LYS A 319 -16.59 3.66 -25.47
C LYS A 319 -16.25 2.17 -25.59
N GLU A 320 -16.90 1.46 -26.50
CA GLU A 320 -16.66 0.03 -26.76
C GLU A 320 -15.25 -0.29 -27.27
N ASP A 321 -14.60 0.69 -27.91
CA ASP A 321 -13.29 0.57 -28.55
C ASP A 321 -12.14 1.05 -27.65
N ILE A 322 -12.44 1.50 -26.41
CA ILE A 322 -11.41 1.92 -25.46
C ILE A 322 -10.48 0.72 -25.18
N PRO A 323 -9.14 0.91 -25.26
CA PRO A 323 -8.18 -0.17 -25.05
C PRO A 323 -8.35 -0.87 -23.71
N GLU A 324 -8.30 -2.19 -23.71
CA GLU A 324 -8.61 -3.00 -22.52
C GLU A 324 -7.65 -2.74 -21.36
N TYR A 325 -6.38 -2.43 -21.66
CA TYR A 325 -5.37 -2.15 -20.64
C TYR A 325 -5.61 -0.85 -19.87
N PHE A 326 -6.52 0.02 -20.31
CA PHE A 326 -6.97 1.16 -19.52
C PHE A 326 -7.92 0.78 -18.40
N HIS A 327 -8.62 -0.36 -18.49
CA HIS A 327 -9.70 -0.72 -17.56
C HIS A 327 -10.70 0.45 -17.36
N TYR A 328 -11.06 1.10 -18.48
CA TYR A 328 -11.82 2.35 -18.50
C TYR A 328 -12.94 2.31 -19.55
N LYS A 329 -13.88 1.37 -19.42
CA LYS A 329 -14.97 1.17 -20.39
C LYS A 329 -16.29 0.79 -19.72
N ASN A 330 -16.23 0.01 -18.66
CA ASN A 330 -17.39 -0.64 -18.06
C ASN A 330 -18.07 0.18 -16.95
N ASN A 331 -18.31 1.47 -17.20
CA ASN A 331 -19.04 2.33 -16.25
C ASN A 331 -19.93 3.35 -16.96
N VAL A 332 -21.13 3.59 -16.44
CA VAL A 332 -22.11 4.54 -17.03
C VAL A 332 -21.64 5.99 -17.05
N ARG A 333 -20.69 6.36 -16.17
CA ARG A 333 -20.08 7.70 -16.09
C ARG A 333 -19.02 7.95 -17.16
N ILE A 334 -18.59 6.90 -17.87
CA ILE A 334 -17.68 7.01 -19.02
C ILE A 334 -18.51 7.35 -20.25
N SER A 335 -18.15 8.44 -20.91
CA SER A 335 -18.88 9.02 -22.04
C SER A 335 -18.87 8.11 -23.27
N PRO A 336 -19.84 8.28 -24.22
CA PRO A 336 -19.89 7.48 -25.44
C PRO A 336 -18.66 7.62 -26.35
N ILE A 337 -18.01 8.79 -26.30
CA ILE A 337 -16.77 9.08 -27.02
C ILE A 337 -15.76 9.63 -26.03
N ILE A 338 -14.51 9.19 -26.11
CA ILE A 338 -13.38 9.84 -25.45
C ILE A 338 -12.34 10.28 -26.47
N ALA A 339 -11.70 11.41 -26.22
CA ALA A 339 -10.48 11.80 -26.91
C ALA A 339 -9.33 11.86 -25.91
N VAL A 340 -8.20 11.27 -26.25
CA VAL A 340 -7.01 11.17 -25.40
C VAL A 340 -5.87 11.87 -26.11
N ALA A 341 -5.39 12.99 -25.56
CA ALA A 341 -4.24 13.69 -26.10
C ALA A 341 -2.96 12.87 -25.90
N ASP A 342 -2.04 12.97 -26.86
CA ASP A 342 -0.68 12.47 -26.68
C ASP A 342 0.05 13.30 -25.62
N ASP A 343 1.15 12.75 -25.07
CA ASP A 343 1.95 13.42 -24.05
C ASP A 343 2.30 14.87 -24.45
N THR A 344 2.27 15.78 -23.48
CA THR A 344 2.45 17.24 -23.59
C THR A 344 1.39 18.02 -24.39
N TYR A 345 0.46 17.36 -25.08
CA TYR A 345 -0.66 18.04 -25.76
C TYR A 345 -1.81 18.29 -24.80
N SER A 346 -2.60 19.33 -25.07
CA SER A 346 -3.79 19.67 -24.31
C SER A 346 -4.97 19.94 -25.24
N PHE A 347 -6.18 19.72 -24.76
CA PHE A 347 -7.38 20.10 -25.50
C PHE A 347 -7.83 21.51 -25.12
N GLY A 348 -8.29 22.28 -26.11
CA GLY A 348 -9.01 23.53 -25.93
C GLY A 348 -10.16 23.69 -26.93
N THR A 349 -11.06 24.63 -26.66
CA THR A 349 -12.04 25.18 -27.62
C THR A 349 -12.12 26.69 -27.44
N LYS A 350 -12.86 27.41 -28.29
CA LYS A 350 -13.20 28.82 -28.04
C LYS A 350 -13.97 29.05 -26.73
N GLU A 351 -14.85 28.13 -26.36
CA GLU A 351 -15.67 28.24 -25.14
C GLU A 351 -14.90 27.82 -23.88
N TYR A 352 -14.04 26.81 -24.02
CA TYR A 352 -13.18 26.28 -22.98
C TYR A 352 -11.72 26.33 -23.43
N PRO A 353 -11.07 27.51 -23.42
CA PRO A 353 -9.66 27.64 -23.81
C PRO A 353 -8.77 26.94 -22.78
N TYR A 354 -7.67 26.35 -23.26
CA TYR A 354 -6.65 25.82 -22.34
C TYR A 354 -5.97 27.00 -21.62
N PRO A 355 -5.78 26.95 -20.29
CA PRO A 355 -5.23 28.09 -19.56
C PRO A 355 -3.76 28.35 -19.94
N GLU A 356 -3.45 29.56 -20.40
CA GLU A 356 -2.07 29.92 -20.80
C GLU A 356 -1.03 29.84 -19.67
N HIS A 357 -1.48 29.83 -18.42
CA HIS A 357 -0.64 29.78 -17.23
C HIS A 357 -0.44 28.36 -16.68
N GLU A 358 -1.08 27.35 -17.28
CA GLU A 358 -0.92 25.95 -16.89
C GLU A 358 0.27 25.35 -17.66
N LEU A 359 1.41 25.29 -16.98
CA LEU A 359 2.71 24.93 -17.56
C LEU A 359 3.04 23.44 -17.44
N GLY A 360 2.29 22.71 -16.64
CA GLY A 360 2.27 21.26 -16.70
C GLY A 360 0.91 20.71 -16.32
N ASN A 361 0.69 19.43 -16.60
CA ASN A 361 -0.57 18.75 -16.37
C ASN A 361 -0.36 17.24 -16.20
N HIS A 362 -1.44 16.54 -15.92
CA HIS A 362 -1.53 15.11 -15.71
C HIS A 362 -2.90 14.59 -16.20
N GLY A 363 -3.14 13.28 -16.17
CA GLY A 363 -4.37 12.66 -16.70
C GLY A 363 -4.16 11.91 -18.01
N TYR A 364 -2.95 11.93 -18.57
CA TYR A 364 -2.58 11.23 -19.79
C TYR A 364 -2.62 9.71 -19.63
N ASN A 365 -2.31 9.00 -20.72
CA ASN A 365 -2.15 7.55 -20.75
C ASN A 365 -1.24 7.07 -19.60
N ASN A 366 -1.74 6.15 -18.78
CA ASN A 366 -1.06 5.60 -17.60
C ASN A 366 0.16 4.71 -17.92
N SER A 367 0.42 4.42 -19.19
CA SER A 367 1.66 3.76 -19.64
C SER A 367 2.84 4.73 -19.75
N LEU A 368 2.58 6.04 -19.70
CA LEU A 368 3.63 7.05 -19.71
C LEU A 368 4.33 7.08 -18.36
N GLN A 369 5.65 6.89 -18.39
CA GLN A 369 6.49 6.89 -17.19
C GLN A 369 6.36 8.19 -16.39
N ASP A 370 6.16 9.33 -17.06
CA ASP A 370 5.97 10.63 -16.40
C ASP A 370 4.68 10.71 -15.59
N MET A 371 3.69 9.86 -15.86
CA MET A 371 2.45 9.79 -15.10
C MET A 371 2.56 8.88 -13.87
N HIS A 372 3.66 8.17 -13.69
CA HIS A 372 3.83 7.25 -12.58
C HIS A 372 4.09 8.00 -11.27
N PRO A 373 3.29 7.75 -10.21
CA PRO A 373 3.56 8.26 -8.87
C PRO A 373 4.73 7.54 -8.21
N PHE A 374 5.37 8.18 -7.25
CA PHE A 374 6.41 7.53 -6.43
C PHE A 374 5.80 6.59 -5.38
N PHE A 375 6.60 5.64 -4.89
CA PHE A 375 6.23 4.82 -3.73
C PHE A 375 7.49 4.46 -2.92
N ILE A 376 7.44 4.76 -1.63
CA ILE A 376 8.40 4.31 -0.63
C ILE A 376 7.65 3.89 0.63
N ALA A 377 8.20 2.94 1.37
CA ALA A 377 7.61 2.56 2.65
C ALA A 377 8.69 2.12 3.64
N MET A 378 8.45 2.34 4.92
CA MET A 378 9.29 1.85 6.00
C MET A 378 8.44 1.35 7.16
N GLY A 379 9.02 0.51 8.01
CA GLY A 379 8.33 -0.02 9.17
C GLY A 379 8.77 -1.45 9.45
N PRO A 380 8.29 -2.04 10.55
CA PRO A 380 8.72 -3.36 10.98
C PRO A 380 8.26 -4.50 10.07
N SER A 381 7.23 -4.30 9.24
CA SER A 381 6.76 -5.33 8.29
C SER A 381 7.48 -5.29 6.95
N PHE A 382 8.21 -4.21 6.64
CA PHE A 382 8.89 -4.02 5.36
C PHE A 382 10.34 -4.49 5.41
N LYS A 383 10.85 -5.00 4.28
CA LYS A 383 12.29 -5.20 4.09
C LYS A 383 13.02 -3.87 4.17
N LYS A 384 14.32 -3.93 4.50
CA LYS A 384 15.19 -2.76 4.58
C LYS A 384 16.11 -2.69 3.38
N ASN A 385 16.34 -1.48 2.87
CA ASN A 385 17.18 -1.21 1.70
C ASN A 385 16.87 -2.16 0.53
N PHE A 386 15.58 -2.37 0.26
CA PHE A 386 15.10 -3.29 -0.76
C PHE A 386 14.30 -2.52 -1.81
N SER A 387 14.38 -2.94 -3.07
CA SER A 387 13.67 -2.26 -4.13
C SER A 387 13.15 -3.22 -5.18
N VAL A 388 12.06 -2.78 -5.82
CA VAL A 388 11.45 -3.44 -6.97
C VAL A 388 11.36 -2.43 -8.10
N GLU A 389 11.23 -2.92 -9.34
CA GLU A 389 11.14 -2.03 -10.50
C GLU A 389 9.82 -1.23 -10.52
N THR A 390 8.69 -1.92 -10.51
CA THR A 390 7.34 -1.33 -10.57
C THR A 390 6.25 -2.37 -10.22
N PHE A 391 5.05 -1.92 -9.86
CA PHE A 391 3.81 -2.70 -9.74
C PHE A 391 2.58 -1.77 -9.91
N ASN A 392 1.35 -2.29 -9.92
CA ASN A 392 0.16 -1.48 -10.18
C ASN A 392 -0.40 -0.83 -8.90
N SER A 393 -0.97 0.36 -9.00
CA SER A 393 -1.57 1.06 -7.86
C SER A 393 -2.69 0.25 -7.17
N VAL A 394 -3.43 -0.57 -7.92
CA VAL A 394 -4.47 -1.47 -7.37
C VAL A 394 -3.91 -2.49 -6.38
N ASP A 395 -2.63 -2.85 -6.48
CA ASP A 395 -1.97 -3.81 -5.58
C ASP A 395 -1.72 -3.22 -4.18
N ILE A 396 -1.93 -1.91 -3.99
CA ILE A 396 -1.74 -1.25 -2.69
C ILE A 396 -2.82 -1.65 -1.70
N TYR A 397 -4.10 -1.66 -2.07
CA TYR A 397 -5.17 -2.03 -1.14
C TYR A 397 -4.99 -3.41 -0.48
N PRO A 398 -4.67 -4.51 -1.20
CA PRO A 398 -4.40 -5.78 -0.55
C PRO A 398 -3.13 -5.74 0.32
N LEU A 399 -2.12 -4.92 -0.01
CA LEU A 399 -0.98 -4.64 0.88
C LEU A 399 -1.43 -3.94 2.17
N LEU A 400 -2.26 -2.88 2.09
CA LEU A 400 -2.80 -2.20 3.26
C LEU A 400 -3.60 -3.18 4.14
N CYS A 401 -4.42 -4.02 3.52
CA CYS A 401 -5.18 -5.05 4.22
C CYS A 401 -4.26 -6.04 4.94
N HIS A 402 -3.20 -6.51 4.27
CA HIS A 402 -2.24 -7.43 4.85
C HIS A 402 -1.55 -6.83 6.08
N LEU A 403 -1.07 -5.59 5.98
CA LEU A 403 -0.40 -4.87 7.07
C LEU A 403 -1.31 -4.61 8.28
N LEU A 404 -2.63 -4.57 8.07
CA LEU A 404 -3.64 -4.39 9.12
C LEU A 404 -4.29 -5.70 9.58
N HIS A 405 -3.83 -6.85 9.06
CA HIS A 405 -4.44 -8.16 9.30
C HIS A 405 -5.95 -8.21 8.96
N LEU A 406 -6.31 -7.55 7.87
CA LEU A 406 -7.65 -7.53 7.27
C LEU A 406 -7.75 -8.53 6.13
N THR A 407 -8.94 -9.08 5.94
CA THR A 407 -9.28 -9.78 4.69
C THR A 407 -9.70 -8.73 3.65
N PRO A 408 -9.03 -8.61 2.49
CA PRO A 408 -9.42 -7.62 1.50
C PRO A 408 -10.82 -7.91 0.95
N ALA A 409 -11.62 -6.86 0.73
CA ALA A 409 -12.83 -6.96 -0.09
C ALA A 409 -12.46 -7.33 -1.55
N PRO A 410 -13.40 -7.82 -2.38
CA PRO A 410 -13.14 -8.07 -3.79
C PRO A 410 -12.57 -6.82 -4.48
N ASN A 411 -11.39 -6.97 -5.09
CA ASN A 411 -10.65 -5.89 -5.73
C ASN A 411 -9.83 -6.44 -6.92
N ASN A 412 -9.15 -5.56 -7.65
CA ASN A 412 -8.37 -5.90 -8.84
C ASN A 412 -6.86 -6.12 -8.56
N GLY A 413 -6.38 -5.81 -7.35
CA GLY A 413 -4.99 -5.97 -6.96
C GLY A 413 -4.64 -7.37 -6.46
N SER A 414 -3.34 -7.64 -6.35
CA SER A 414 -2.80 -8.91 -5.85
C SER A 414 -1.70 -8.70 -4.81
N LEU A 415 -1.91 -9.27 -3.61
CA LEU A 415 -0.89 -9.32 -2.57
C LEU A 415 0.36 -10.06 -3.03
N ASP A 416 0.23 -11.08 -3.88
CA ASP A 416 1.38 -11.89 -4.32
C ASP A 416 2.43 -11.04 -5.04
N ILE A 417 2.01 -10.01 -5.77
CA ILE A 417 2.89 -9.08 -6.50
C ILE A 417 3.72 -8.23 -5.54
N VAL A 418 3.12 -7.80 -4.43
CA VAL A 418 3.70 -6.83 -3.48
C VAL A 418 4.23 -7.48 -2.20
N SER A 419 3.96 -8.77 -1.98
CA SER A 419 4.45 -9.55 -0.84
C SER A 419 5.97 -9.57 -0.75
N GLN A 420 6.66 -9.45 -1.89
CA GLN A 420 8.12 -9.36 -1.96
C GLN A 420 8.69 -8.13 -1.21
N LEU A 421 7.89 -7.10 -0.96
CA LEU A 421 8.29 -5.92 -0.17
C LEU A 421 8.38 -6.22 1.33
N LEU A 422 7.72 -7.29 1.78
CA LEU A 422 7.55 -7.63 3.19
C LEU A 422 8.65 -8.58 3.66
N ILE A 423 8.97 -8.51 4.95
CA ILE A 423 9.81 -9.53 5.58
C ILE A 423 9.09 -10.89 5.57
N GLU A 424 9.81 -11.98 5.35
CA GLU A 424 9.23 -13.32 5.43
C GLU A 424 8.85 -13.62 6.89
N GLU A 425 7.56 -13.90 7.13
CA GLU A 425 7.10 -14.40 8.41
C GLU A 425 7.68 -15.82 8.62
N PRO A 426 8.34 -16.10 9.75
CA PRO A 426 8.82 -17.45 10.04
C PRO A 426 7.64 -18.41 10.03
N THR A 427 7.65 -19.35 9.09
CA THR A 427 6.54 -20.31 8.94
C THR A 427 6.32 -21.10 10.24
N LYS A 428 5.06 -21.41 10.56
CA LYS A 428 4.70 -22.22 11.75
C LYS A 428 5.52 -23.52 11.85
N ILE A 429 5.84 -24.12 10.71
CA ILE A 429 6.64 -25.34 10.63
C ILE A 429 8.06 -25.10 11.12
N ALA A 430 8.72 -24.01 10.72
CA ALA A 430 10.07 -23.68 11.18
C ALA A 430 10.14 -23.47 12.70
N VAL A 431 9.16 -22.76 13.28
CA VAL A 431 9.09 -22.52 14.72
C VAL A 431 8.83 -23.82 15.49
N ILE A 432 7.87 -24.64 15.05
CA ILE A 432 7.59 -25.94 15.66
C ILE A 432 8.84 -26.84 15.58
N THR A 433 9.54 -26.83 14.45
CA THR A 433 10.78 -27.63 14.26
C THR A 433 11.86 -27.18 15.23
N LEU A 434 12.09 -25.88 15.38
CA LEU A 434 13.08 -25.33 16.32
C LEU A 434 12.75 -25.67 17.77
N VAL A 435 11.49 -25.49 18.20
CA VAL A 435 11.04 -25.84 19.56
C VAL A 435 11.19 -27.33 19.81
N THR A 436 10.81 -28.16 18.84
CA THR A 436 10.97 -29.62 18.94
C THR A 436 12.44 -29.99 19.09
N TYR A 437 13.33 -29.35 18.33
CA TYR A 437 14.78 -29.59 18.40
C TYR A 437 15.35 -29.23 19.78
N ILE A 438 14.95 -28.08 20.34
CA ILE A 438 15.36 -27.64 21.67
C ILE A 438 14.88 -28.64 22.74
N LEU A 439 13.62 -29.05 22.69
CA LEU A 439 13.05 -30.03 23.64
C LEU A 439 13.77 -31.38 23.55
N CYS A 440 14.07 -31.86 22.35
CA CYS A 440 14.84 -33.08 22.14
C CYS A 440 16.25 -32.99 22.74
N ILE A 441 16.97 -31.88 22.54
CA ILE A 441 18.30 -31.65 23.13
C ILE A 441 18.20 -31.62 24.66
N SER A 442 17.24 -30.88 25.22
CA SER A 442 17.05 -30.81 26.67
C SER A 442 16.77 -32.19 27.27
N LEU A 443 15.95 -33.02 26.61
CA LEU A 443 15.66 -34.38 27.05
C LEU A 443 16.92 -35.26 27.01
N ILE A 444 17.72 -35.18 25.95
CA ILE A 444 19.00 -35.91 25.83
C ILE A 444 19.94 -35.52 26.97
N LEU A 445 20.07 -34.22 27.27
CA LEU A 445 20.92 -33.73 28.37
C LEU A 445 20.43 -34.18 29.74
N ILE A 446 19.12 -34.19 29.98
CA ILE A 446 18.54 -34.70 31.23
C ILE A 446 18.83 -36.19 31.39
N VAL A 447 18.59 -37.00 30.34
CA VAL A 447 18.85 -38.44 30.37
C VAL A 447 20.34 -38.72 30.58
N ALA A 448 21.22 -37.99 29.89
CA ALA A 448 22.67 -38.10 30.09
C ALA A 448 23.10 -37.70 31.50
N GLY A 449 22.49 -36.66 32.08
CA GLY A 449 22.73 -36.24 33.46
C GLY A 449 22.29 -37.28 34.48
N VAL A 450 21.09 -37.86 34.32
CA VAL A 450 20.58 -38.95 35.17
C VAL A 450 21.47 -40.18 35.07
N PHE A 451 21.88 -40.57 33.86
CA PHE A 451 22.81 -41.69 33.66
C PHE A 451 24.16 -41.45 34.33
N SER A 452 24.71 -40.24 34.18
CA SER A 452 25.98 -39.86 34.80
C SER A 452 25.88 -39.91 36.32
N ALA A 453 24.81 -39.36 36.90
CA ALA A 453 24.55 -39.41 38.35
C ALA A 453 24.38 -40.85 38.86
N ALA A 454 23.62 -41.68 38.16
CA ALA A 454 23.45 -43.09 38.50
C ALA A 454 24.79 -43.85 38.44
N THR A 455 25.59 -43.61 37.41
CA THR A 455 26.92 -44.23 37.25
C THR A 455 27.86 -43.84 38.39
N ILE A 456 27.89 -42.55 38.76
CA ILE A 456 28.66 -42.05 39.92
C ILE A 456 28.16 -42.70 41.22
N TYR A 457 26.85 -42.79 41.42
CA TYR A 457 26.25 -43.41 42.61
C TYR A 457 26.65 -44.89 42.74
N TYR A 458 26.53 -45.67 41.67
CA TYR A 458 26.91 -47.09 41.67
C TYR A 458 28.42 -47.29 41.83
N TRP A 459 29.25 -46.45 41.21
CA TRP A 459 30.70 -46.46 41.37
C TRP A 459 31.13 -46.18 42.82
N ASN A 460 30.50 -45.20 43.47
CA ASN A 460 30.78 -44.91 44.88
C ASN A 460 30.31 -46.05 45.79
N ARG A 461 29.14 -46.63 45.52
CA ARG A 461 28.62 -47.79 46.28
C ARG A 461 29.51 -49.02 46.15
N SER A 462 30.04 -49.32 44.97
CA SER A 462 30.96 -50.45 44.78
C SER A 462 32.29 -50.25 45.50
N LYS A 463 32.82 -49.02 45.53
CA LYS A 463 34.00 -48.67 46.36
C LYS A 463 33.75 -48.89 47.86
N TYR A 464 32.58 -48.50 48.38
CA TYR A 464 32.21 -48.75 49.78
C TYR A 464 32.08 -50.25 50.09
N SER A 465 31.54 -51.04 49.17
CA SER A 465 31.45 -52.51 49.30
C SER A 465 32.82 -53.19 49.30
N LEU A 466 33.76 -52.72 48.49
CA LEU A 466 35.15 -53.22 48.47
C LEU A 466 35.90 -52.85 49.76
N TYR A 467 35.67 -51.65 50.30
CA TYR A 467 36.25 -51.23 51.57
C TYR A 467 35.73 -52.05 52.76
N THR A 468 34.44 -52.40 52.79
CA THR A 468 33.84 -53.22 53.86
C THR A 468 34.24 -54.69 53.78
N SER A 469 34.52 -55.23 52.59
CA SER A 469 35.07 -56.60 52.46
C SER A 469 36.55 -56.71 52.86
N LEU A 470 37.31 -55.61 52.77
CA LEU A 470 38.73 -55.57 53.16
C LEU A 470 38.91 -55.36 54.68
N THR A 471 37.94 -54.78 55.38
CA THR A 471 37.98 -54.61 56.85
C THR A 471 37.37 -55.77 57.63
N SER A 472 36.66 -56.70 56.98
CA SER A 472 36.09 -57.88 57.62
C SER A 472 36.99 -59.13 57.59
N SER A 473 38.23 -59.03 57.09
CA SER A 473 39.18 -60.16 56.98
C SER A 473 40.27 -60.19 58.06
N GLU A 474 40.24 -59.32 59.07
CA GLU A 474 41.11 -59.47 60.25
C GLU A 474 40.42 -60.38 61.29
N SER A 475 40.72 -61.68 61.23
CA SER A 475 40.44 -62.60 62.35
C SER A 475 41.51 -62.40 63.44
N PRO A 476 41.14 -62.35 64.73
CA PRO A 476 42.13 -62.31 65.80
C PRO A 476 42.82 -63.68 65.91
N LEU A 477 44.14 -63.69 65.70
CA LEU A 477 44.99 -64.84 66.02
C LEU A 477 45.02 -65.03 67.54
N HIS A 478 44.48 -66.18 67.96
CA HIS A 478 44.57 -66.69 69.32
C HIS A 478 46.03 -66.98 69.71
N LEU A 479 46.39 -66.51 70.91
CA LEU A 479 47.58 -66.93 71.66
C LEU A 479 47.33 -68.31 72.29
N GLU A 480 48.24 -69.25 72.06
CA GLU A 480 48.48 -70.39 72.96
C GLU A 480 49.98 -70.59 73.20
N SER A 481 50.29 -70.72 74.50
CA SER A 481 51.53 -71.11 75.22
C SER A 481 52.84 -70.39 74.93
#